data_AF-A0A9D4Q844-F1
#
_entry.id   AF-A0A9D4Q844-F1
#
_cell.length_a   1.000
_cell.length_b   1.000
_cell.length_c   1.000
_cell.angle_alpha   90.00
_cell.angle_beta   90.00
_cell.angle_gamma   90.00
#
_symmetry.space_group_name_H-M   'P 1'
#
loop_
_entity.id
_entity.type
_entity.pdbx_description
1 polymer ?
#
loop_
_entity_poly.entity_id
_entity_poly.type
_entity_poly.pdbx_seq_one_letter_code
_entity_poly.pdbx_strand_id
1 'polypeptide(L)'
;MEEHATNNLLSCLIQSGILKELTLRGSLIPETCREELRKYLMFAPSLTSFTFTADSKKTETAVLEGILHNKTLSKVVITTFTGSIESIELVSRIIGENTVISSLVILSIYEDVSPIHNAAYDTWLEALGKNEALQELSIPYQLWNPQQWIRFHDILSSKHHLKKVYVFSDSTNHNLLTHVCHTLEDSGVHDKVSCGVYFAEDNIDLLKCKMFSGLFLVGDVHEDVKTAALLQLPDCGHVTSLVLEIPRGNLAVSSALAEYVQSTAVLRKLQVSTGFADDFDFSDEWWRVIVESLARNNSLKELVFYVDSMSDRDVESIADAVNASRNIRKLTFGDSTVTSLRAFVSRLSLGITDNHTLLDIVLEGRLDQEWPEASKKVLAIYEATRRNMGLLAAAAAFTKTTELDRYSSAALERICKLHGELLEDLAELSDVSAAEIGGLARGHLKRTASLDEYMRITSVVKERVVCHPRDDGRMQLDDLNEDCWEMVRRYLMLDDVEETVAHTECR
;
A
#
# COMPACT_ATOMS: atom_id res chain seq x y z
N MET A 1 26.31 28.88 -4.66
CA MET A 1 26.16 28.05 -5.88
C MET A 1 24.83 27.31 -5.85
N GLU A 2 24.45 26.69 -4.72
CA GLU A 2 23.14 26.06 -4.54
C GLU A 2 21.95 27.03 -4.68
N GLU A 3 22.01 28.21 -4.06
CA GLU A 3 20.92 29.21 -4.16
C GLU A 3 20.62 29.62 -5.62
N HIS A 4 21.66 29.82 -6.44
CA HIS A 4 21.47 30.17 -7.85
C HIS A 4 20.86 29.01 -8.67
N ALA A 5 21.22 27.77 -8.35
CA ALA A 5 20.64 26.58 -8.97
C ALA A 5 19.17 26.41 -8.60
N THR A 6 18.81 26.61 -7.34
CA THR A 6 17.41 26.57 -6.87
C THR A 6 16.57 27.67 -7.52
N ASN A 7 17.09 28.90 -7.60
CA ASN A 7 16.37 30.02 -8.23
C ASN A 7 16.08 29.75 -9.71
N ASN A 8 17.06 29.17 -10.43
CA ASN A 8 16.88 28.79 -11.83
C ASN A 8 15.86 27.65 -11.97
N LEU A 9 15.89 26.65 -11.08
CA LEU A 9 14.95 25.53 -11.10
C LEU A 9 13.52 25.98 -10.81
N LEU A 10 13.29 26.82 -9.79
CA LEU A 10 11.98 27.41 -9.50
C LEU A 10 11.48 28.26 -10.68
N SER A 11 12.36 29.04 -11.29
CA SER A 11 12.02 29.83 -12.49
C SER A 11 11.60 28.93 -13.67
N CYS A 12 12.28 27.80 -13.88
CA CYS A 12 11.90 26.81 -14.89
C CYS A 12 10.56 26.14 -14.57
N LEU A 13 10.32 25.79 -13.30
CA LEU A 13 9.04 25.21 -12.86
C LEU A 13 7.88 26.18 -13.10
N ILE A 14 8.09 27.48 -12.83
CA ILE A 14 7.16 28.57 -13.11
C ILE A 14 6.79 28.64 -14.59
N GLN A 15 7.77 28.46 -15.47
CA GLN A 15 7.56 28.55 -16.92
C GLN A 15 6.92 27.30 -17.52
N SER A 16 7.05 26.13 -16.87
CA SER A 16 6.65 24.85 -17.47
C SER A 16 5.16 24.76 -17.79
N GLY A 17 4.28 25.38 -17.00
CA GLY A 17 2.82 25.44 -17.20
C GLY A 17 2.07 24.09 -17.20
N ILE A 18 2.77 22.97 -17.28
CA ILE A 18 2.24 21.61 -17.46
C ILE A 18 2.36 20.75 -16.19
N LEU A 19 3.04 21.24 -15.16
CA LEU A 19 3.31 20.48 -13.95
C LEU A 19 2.00 20.21 -13.18
N LYS A 20 1.68 18.93 -12.96
CA LYS A 20 0.48 18.50 -12.23
C LYS A 20 0.71 18.26 -10.75
N GLU A 21 1.92 17.83 -10.39
CA GLU A 21 2.31 17.48 -9.03
C GLU A 21 3.67 18.09 -8.69
N LEU A 22 3.79 18.62 -7.49
CA LEU A 22 5.02 19.23 -7.00
C LEU A 22 5.25 18.86 -5.54
N THR A 23 6.47 18.40 -5.23
CA THR A 23 6.92 18.11 -3.87
C THR A 23 8.12 18.98 -3.53
N LEU A 24 8.04 19.74 -2.44
CA LEU A 24 9.11 20.64 -1.98
C LEU A 24 9.44 20.44 -0.51
N ARG A 25 10.73 20.51 -0.17
CA ARG A 25 11.19 20.63 1.22
C ARG A 25 11.56 22.08 1.49
N GLY A 26 11.09 22.62 2.60
CA GLY A 26 11.33 24.00 3.03
C GLY A 26 12.81 24.37 3.05
N SER A 27 13.66 23.42 3.47
CA SER A 27 15.12 23.58 3.55
C SER A 27 15.79 23.84 2.21
N LEU A 28 15.08 23.59 1.11
CA LEU A 28 15.55 23.84 -0.25
C LEU A 28 15.04 25.16 -0.81
N ILE A 29 14.28 25.96 -0.07
CA ILE A 29 13.68 27.21 -0.52
C ILE A 29 14.42 28.40 0.14
N PRO A 30 15.33 29.06 -0.59
CA PRO A 30 15.97 30.29 -0.12
C PRO A 30 14.93 31.35 0.22
N GLU A 31 15.25 32.20 1.21
CA GLU A 31 14.38 33.33 1.58
C GLU A 31 14.09 34.26 0.39
N THR A 32 15.05 34.40 -0.52
CA THR A 32 14.97 35.19 -1.76
C THR A 32 13.96 34.65 -2.78
N CYS A 33 13.51 33.39 -2.66
CA CYS A 33 12.59 32.74 -3.60
C CYS A 33 11.15 32.58 -3.09
N ARG A 34 10.89 32.95 -1.84
CA ARG A 34 9.59 32.67 -1.19
C ARG A 34 8.44 33.40 -1.88
N GLU A 35 8.66 34.63 -2.33
CA GLU A 35 7.63 35.43 -3.01
C GLU A 35 7.35 34.90 -4.42
N GLU A 36 8.38 34.48 -5.15
CA GLU A 36 8.23 33.84 -6.46
C GLU A 36 7.47 32.52 -6.35
N LEU A 37 7.80 31.71 -5.34
CA LEU A 37 7.09 30.47 -5.05
C LEU A 37 5.63 30.75 -4.66
N ARG A 38 5.38 31.75 -3.81
CA ARG A 38 4.02 32.18 -3.47
C ARG A 38 3.23 32.51 -4.73
N LYS A 39 3.75 33.38 -5.59
CA LYS A 39 3.12 33.77 -6.86
C LYS A 39 2.90 32.57 -7.78
N TYR A 40 3.87 31.67 -7.88
CA TYR A 40 3.72 30.45 -8.65
C TYR A 40 2.52 29.64 -8.17
N LEU A 41 2.48 29.35 -6.86
CA LEU A 41 1.39 28.59 -6.26
C LEU A 41 0.05 29.30 -6.47
N MET A 42 -0.03 30.63 -6.40
CA MET A 42 -1.29 31.35 -6.67
C MET A 42 -1.82 31.13 -8.10
N PHE A 43 -0.93 31.07 -9.09
CA PHE A 43 -1.30 31.16 -10.51
C PHE A 43 -1.03 29.89 -11.34
N ALA A 44 -0.51 28.81 -10.75
CA ALA A 44 -0.17 27.59 -11.47
C ALA A 44 -1.42 26.92 -12.07
N PRO A 45 -1.63 26.93 -13.40
CA PRO A 45 -2.91 26.56 -14.00
C PRO A 45 -3.13 25.04 -14.09
N SER A 46 -2.07 24.25 -13.99
CA SER A 46 -2.12 22.79 -14.15
C SER A 46 -1.82 22.02 -12.86
N LEU A 47 -1.40 22.72 -11.80
CA LEU A 47 -0.97 22.08 -10.56
C LEU A 47 -2.21 21.65 -9.77
N THR A 48 -2.33 20.34 -9.53
CA THR A 48 -3.51 19.73 -8.88
C THR A 48 -3.20 19.11 -7.53
N SER A 49 -1.93 18.74 -7.32
CA SER A 49 -1.42 18.15 -6.08
C SER A 49 -0.13 18.84 -5.65
N PHE A 50 -0.02 19.19 -4.37
CA PHE A 50 1.15 19.82 -3.81
C PHE A 50 1.53 19.23 -2.45
N THR A 51 2.79 18.83 -2.30
CA THR A 51 3.35 18.32 -1.05
C THR A 51 4.47 19.24 -0.57
N PHE A 52 4.43 19.63 0.70
CA PHE A 52 5.40 20.54 1.28
C PHE A 52 5.80 20.12 2.70
N THR A 53 7.09 20.21 3.02
CA THR A 53 7.62 20.06 4.38
C THR A 53 8.08 21.40 4.89
N ALA A 54 7.45 21.96 5.94
CA ALA A 54 7.91 23.21 6.52
C ALA A 54 9.18 23.01 7.35
N ASP A 55 10.13 23.92 7.16
CA ASP A 55 11.37 24.02 7.93
C ASP A 55 11.45 25.33 8.73
N SER A 56 10.61 26.30 8.40
CA SER A 56 10.59 27.62 9.00
C SER A 56 9.21 28.27 8.83
N LYS A 57 8.81 29.07 9.84
CA LYS A 57 7.52 29.78 9.86
C LYS A 57 7.33 30.65 8.61
N LYS A 58 8.36 31.41 8.23
CA LYS A 58 8.31 32.30 7.05
C LYS A 58 8.07 31.55 5.73
N THR A 59 8.73 30.41 5.53
CA THR A 59 8.52 29.60 4.31
C THR A 59 7.11 29.04 4.30
N GLU A 60 6.62 28.54 5.45
CA GLU A 60 5.26 28.03 5.58
C GLU A 60 4.21 29.10 5.28
N THR A 61 4.30 30.29 5.87
CA THR A 61 3.38 31.41 5.61
C THR A 61 3.30 31.73 4.12
N ALA A 62 4.46 31.90 3.44
CA ALA A 62 4.49 32.23 2.01
C ALA A 62 3.84 31.14 1.14
N VAL A 63 4.06 29.86 1.49
CA VAL A 63 3.45 28.72 0.80
C VAL A 63 1.94 28.68 1.01
N LEU A 64 1.47 28.85 2.25
CA LEU A 64 0.05 28.82 2.59
C LEU A 64 -0.73 29.97 1.94
N GLU A 65 -0.17 31.18 1.90
CA GLU A 65 -0.76 32.31 1.16
C GLU A 65 -0.90 32.02 -0.33
N GLY A 66 0.07 31.30 -0.91
CA GLY A 66 0.02 30.86 -2.30
C GLY A 66 -1.12 29.87 -2.56
N ILE A 67 -1.24 28.88 -1.67
CA ILE A 67 -2.29 27.84 -1.72
C ILE A 67 -3.68 28.45 -1.58
N LEU A 68 -3.86 29.41 -0.67
CA LEU A 68 -5.16 30.05 -0.40
C LEU A 68 -5.85 30.56 -1.66
N HIS A 69 -5.09 31.20 -2.55
CA HIS A 69 -5.64 31.83 -3.76
C HIS A 69 -5.67 30.90 -4.98
N ASN A 70 -5.02 29.74 -4.90
CA ASN A 70 -4.94 28.80 -6.00
C ASN A 70 -6.34 28.19 -6.30
N LYS A 71 -6.68 28.07 -7.59
CA LYS A 71 -7.99 27.57 -8.08
C LYS A 71 -7.92 26.22 -8.81
N THR A 72 -6.80 25.52 -8.73
CA THR A 72 -6.49 24.28 -9.45
C THR A 72 -6.01 23.16 -8.53
N LEU A 73 -5.40 23.50 -7.39
CA LEU A 73 -4.97 22.62 -6.33
C LEU A 73 -6.17 21.99 -5.64
N SER A 74 -6.33 20.70 -5.90
CA SER A 74 -7.37 19.87 -5.30
C SER A 74 -6.86 19.11 -4.08
N LYS A 75 -5.54 18.84 -4.03
CA LYS A 75 -4.89 18.08 -2.96
C LYS A 75 -3.67 18.83 -2.41
N VAL A 76 -3.63 18.99 -1.10
CA VAL A 76 -2.52 19.63 -0.38
C VAL A 76 -2.04 18.72 0.74
N VAL A 77 -0.74 18.46 0.79
CA VAL A 77 -0.09 17.66 1.83
C VAL A 77 0.99 18.49 2.52
N ILE A 78 0.84 18.70 3.81
CA ILE A 78 1.80 19.38 4.69
C ILE A 78 2.44 18.29 5.55
N THR A 79 3.70 17.96 5.26
CA THR A 79 4.43 16.89 5.97
C THR A 79 4.81 17.29 7.40
N THR A 80 5.17 18.55 7.59
CA THR A 80 5.51 19.10 8.89
C THR A 80 4.93 20.50 8.94
N PHE A 81 4.09 20.74 9.93
CA PHE A 81 3.40 22.01 10.14
C PHE A 81 3.99 22.71 11.35
N THR A 82 4.38 23.98 11.21
CA THR A 82 5.04 24.68 12.32
C THR A 82 4.10 24.95 13.49
N GLY A 83 2.79 25.00 13.25
CA GLY A 83 1.79 25.25 14.29
C GLY A 83 1.76 26.70 14.78
N SER A 84 2.40 27.64 14.08
CA SER A 84 2.35 29.05 14.46
C SER A 84 0.93 29.63 14.33
N ILE A 85 0.56 30.62 15.16
CA ILE A 85 -0.76 31.27 15.11
C ILE A 85 -1.09 31.76 13.68
N GLU A 86 -0.14 32.42 13.02
CA GLU A 86 -0.29 32.91 11.64
C GLU A 86 -0.57 31.77 10.67
N SER A 87 0.17 30.66 10.79
CA SER A 87 -0.04 29.47 9.98
C SER A 87 -1.41 28.86 10.21
N ILE A 88 -1.85 28.73 11.47
CA ILE A 88 -3.17 28.19 11.82
C ILE A 88 -4.28 29.06 11.23
N GLU A 89 -4.17 30.38 11.35
CA GLU A 89 -5.12 31.33 10.75
C GLU A 89 -5.15 31.21 9.23
N LEU A 90 -4.00 31.05 8.57
CA LEU A 90 -3.94 30.84 7.12
C LEU A 90 -4.59 29.52 6.71
N VAL A 91 -4.36 28.42 7.42
CA VAL A 91 -5.06 27.17 7.10
C VAL A 91 -6.56 27.27 7.38
N SER A 92 -6.97 28.02 8.41
CA SER A 92 -8.38 28.36 8.65
C SER A 92 -9.02 29.08 7.47
N ARG A 93 -8.32 30.06 6.90
CA ARG A 93 -8.75 30.74 5.67
C ARG A 93 -8.73 29.82 4.47
N ILE A 94 -7.74 28.94 4.32
CA ILE A 94 -7.71 27.96 3.23
C ILE A 94 -8.96 27.07 3.30
N ILE A 95 -9.32 26.56 4.48
CA ILE A 95 -10.54 25.77 4.65
C ILE A 95 -11.79 26.64 4.41
N GLY A 96 -11.84 27.89 4.88
CA GLY A 96 -13.04 28.72 4.78
C GLY A 96 -13.28 29.33 3.38
N GLU A 97 -12.22 29.71 2.68
CA GLU A 97 -12.26 30.54 1.47
C GLU A 97 -11.92 29.75 0.19
N ASN A 98 -11.16 28.65 0.30
CA ASN A 98 -10.81 27.85 -0.87
C ASN A 98 -11.90 26.81 -1.19
N THR A 99 -12.43 26.89 -2.41
CA THR A 99 -13.53 26.03 -2.89
C THR A 99 -13.09 24.88 -3.78
N VAL A 100 -11.78 24.72 -4.00
CA VAL A 100 -11.22 23.73 -4.95
C VAL A 100 -10.51 22.60 -4.20
N ILE A 101 -9.88 22.91 -3.07
CA ILE A 101 -9.22 21.91 -2.24
C ILE A 101 -10.25 20.94 -1.68
N SER A 102 -10.14 19.69 -2.13
CA SER A 102 -10.98 18.57 -1.72
C SER A 102 -10.26 17.60 -0.77
N SER A 103 -8.93 17.61 -0.74
CA SER A 103 -8.12 16.83 0.19
C SER A 103 -7.04 17.69 0.85
N LEU A 104 -7.05 17.74 2.17
CA LEU A 104 -6.04 18.42 2.99
C LEU A 104 -5.44 17.42 3.97
N VAL A 105 -4.12 17.29 3.92
CA VAL A 105 -3.35 16.38 4.79
C VAL A 105 -2.31 17.16 5.56
N ILE A 106 -2.30 17.01 6.87
CA ILE A 106 -1.27 17.50 7.78
C ILE A 106 -0.74 16.28 8.52
N LEU A 107 0.53 15.93 8.32
CA LEU A 107 1.10 14.69 8.87
C LEU A 107 1.64 14.86 10.29
N SER A 108 2.31 15.96 10.57
CA SER A 108 2.85 16.26 11.90
C SER A 108 2.85 17.75 12.20
N ILE A 109 2.90 18.08 13.49
CA ILE A 109 3.04 19.45 14.00
C ILE A 109 4.34 19.52 14.79
N TYR A 110 5.08 20.61 14.62
CA TYR A 110 6.33 20.83 15.34
C TYR A 110 6.14 21.42 16.73
N GLU A 111 5.19 22.36 16.90
CA GLU A 111 4.90 23.01 18.18
C GLU A 111 3.71 22.33 18.89
N ASP A 112 3.88 22.01 20.16
CA ASP A 112 2.79 21.50 20.99
C ASP A 112 1.63 22.49 21.06
N VAL A 113 0.41 21.96 21.10
CA VAL A 113 -0.81 22.76 21.23
C VAL A 113 -0.87 23.40 22.62
N SER A 114 -0.36 24.62 22.69
CA SER A 114 -0.48 25.50 23.84
C SER A 114 -1.85 26.20 23.88
N PRO A 115 -2.39 26.55 25.07
CA PRO A 115 -3.64 27.30 25.21
C PRO A 115 -3.71 28.61 24.40
N ILE A 116 -2.57 29.20 24.06
CA ILE A 116 -2.49 30.40 23.21
C ILE A 116 -3.01 30.16 21.79
N HIS A 117 -2.98 28.91 21.31
CA HIS A 117 -3.44 28.51 19.97
C HIS A 117 -4.94 28.20 19.92
N ASN A 118 -5.61 28.04 21.07
CA ASN A 118 -7.00 27.57 21.13
C ASN A 118 -7.96 28.44 20.31
N ALA A 119 -7.84 29.77 20.42
CA ALA A 119 -8.70 30.69 19.67
C ALA A 119 -8.48 30.56 18.15
N ALA A 120 -7.24 30.38 17.70
CA ALA A 120 -6.94 30.20 16.29
C ALA A 120 -7.53 28.89 15.75
N TYR A 121 -7.38 27.79 16.50
CA TYR A 121 -7.98 26.50 16.13
C TYR A 121 -9.51 26.50 16.18
N ASP A 122 -10.13 27.30 17.05
CA ASP A 122 -11.59 27.48 17.06
C ASP A 122 -12.09 28.11 15.75
N THR A 123 -11.36 29.08 15.18
CA THR A 123 -11.72 29.62 13.85
C THR A 123 -11.64 28.56 12.77
N TRP A 124 -10.73 27.60 12.93
CA TRP A 124 -10.53 26.52 11.97
C TRP A 124 -11.72 25.56 11.94
N LEU A 125 -12.23 25.21 13.13
CA LEU A 125 -13.45 24.42 13.28
C LEU A 125 -14.67 25.16 12.72
N GLU A 126 -14.76 26.48 12.93
CA GLU A 126 -15.83 27.29 12.33
C GLU A 126 -15.76 27.32 10.81
N ALA A 127 -14.56 27.44 10.24
CA ALA A 127 -14.34 27.40 8.80
C ALA A 127 -14.72 26.03 8.23
N LEU A 128 -14.30 24.94 8.90
CA LEU A 128 -14.68 23.58 8.53
C LEU A 128 -16.20 23.37 8.57
N GLY A 129 -16.86 23.92 9.60
CA GLY A 129 -18.31 23.90 9.73
C GLY A 129 -19.06 24.62 8.60
N LYS A 130 -18.40 25.50 7.83
CA LYS A 130 -18.99 26.21 6.68
C LYS A 130 -18.52 25.64 5.33
N ASN A 131 -17.41 24.91 5.31
CA ASN A 131 -16.86 24.37 4.08
C ASN A 131 -17.78 23.27 3.47
N GLU A 132 -17.84 23.24 2.14
CA GLU A 132 -18.59 22.26 1.34
C GLU A 132 -17.71 21.56 0.27
N ALA A 133 -16.47 22.02 0.08
CA ALA A 133 -15.56 21.51 -0.95
C ALA A 133 -14.68 20.35 -0.46
N LEU A 134 -14.29 20.38 0.82
CA LEU A 134 -13.38 19.43 1.45
C LEU A 134 -14.08 18.08 1.66
N GLN A 135 -13.51 17.04 1.05
CA GLN A 135 -14.02 15.67 1.11
C GLN A 135 -13.13 14.76 1.95
N GLU A 136 -11.84 15.08 2.03
CA GLU A 136 -10.85 14.33 2.78
C GLU A 136 -10.04 15.26 3.68
N LEU A 137 -9.93 14.89 4.96
CA LEU A 137 -9.10 15.60 5.92
C LEU A 137 -8.21 14.60 6.63
N SER A 138 -6.90 14.84 6.67
CA SER A 138 -5.98 14.04 7.47
C SER A 138 -5.20 14.94 8.41
N ILE A 139 -5.24 14.67 9.70
CA ILE A 139 -4.68 15.54 10.75
C ILE A 139 -4.09 14.71 11.89
N PRO A 140 -3.08 15.21 12.60
CA PRO A 140 -2.56 14.52 13.78
C PRO A 140 -3.50 14.71 14.98
N TYR A 141 -3.63 13.71 15.85
CA TYR A 141 -4.58 13.78 16.99
C TYR A 141 -4.22 14.89 18.00
N GLN A 142 -2.95 15.29 18.05
CA GLN A 142 -2.47 16.37 18.92
C GLN A 142 -2.93 17.75 18.50
N LEU A 143 -3.48 17.92 17.30
CA LEU A 143 -3.84 19.22 16.73
C LEU A 143 -4.83 20.02 17.58
N TRP A 144 -5.68 19.31 18.33
CA TRP A 144 -6.77 19.91 19.09
C TRP A 144 -6.81 19.41 20.51
N ASN A 145 -7.30 20.28 21.40
CA ASN A 145 -7.61 19.90 22.76
C ASN A 145 -8.92 19.07 22.82
N PRO A 146 -9.22 18.42 23.97
CA PRO A 146 -10.44 17.62 24.15
C PRO A 146 -11.75 18.32 23.74
N GLN A 147 -11.95 19.58 24.11
CA GLN A 147 -13.18 20.32 23.79
C GLN A 147 -13.31 20.58 22.28
N GLN A 148 -12.20 20.80 21.59
CA GLN A 148 -12.16 21.03 20.15
C GLN A 148 -12.45 19.76 19.36
N TRP A 149 -11.97 18.59 19.82
CA TRP A 149 -12.34 17.31 19.24
C TRP A 149 -13.85 17.03 19.34
N ILE A 150 -14.47 17.31 20.48
CA ILE A 150 -15.93 17.19 20.64
C ILE A 150 -16.66 18.05 19.59
N ARG A 151 -16.27 19.33 19.46
CA ARG A 151 -16.84 20.24 18.45
C ARG A 151 -16.63 19.74 17.03
N PHE A 152 -15.46 19.19 16.73
CA PHE A 152 -15.16 18.59 15.43
C PHE A 152 -16.07 17.41 15.13
N HIS A 153 -16.34 16.54 16.10
CA HIS A 153 -17.26 15.40 15.91
C HIS A 153 -18.70 15.86 15.65
N ASP A 154 -19.16 16.92 16.30
CA ASP A 154 -20.46 17.54 16.00
C ASP A 154 -20.51 18.05 14.55
N ILE A 155 -19.43 18.68 14.08
CA ILE A 155 -19.29 19.10 12.69
C ILE A 155 -19.33 17.90 11.74
N LEU A 156 -18.57 16.84 12.01
CA LEU A 156 -18.57 15.62 11.19
C LEU A 156 -19.93 14.93 11.12
N SER A 157 -20.69 14.97 12.21
CA SER A 157 -22.03 14.39 12.29
C SER A 157 -23.02 15.13 11.40
N SER A 158 -22.91 16.46 11.35
CA SER A 158 -23.77 17.31 10.51
C SER A 158 -23.34 17.40 9.04
N LYS A 159 -22.10 17.07 8.71
CA LYS A 159 -21.53 17.27 7.36
C LYS A 159 -21.51 15.98 6.53
N HIS A 160 -22.20 15.99 5.40
CA HIS A 160 -22.21 14.86 4.46
C HIS A 160 -21.08 14.91 3.42
N HIS A 161 -20.48 16.08 3.15
CA HIS A 161 -19.45 16.24 2.12
C HIS A 161 -18.08 15.74 2.56
N LEU A 162 -17.74 15.86 3.85
CA LEU A 162 -16.50 15.32 4.42
C LEU A 162 -16.67 13.81 4.61
N LYS A 163 -16.17 13.05 3.64
CA LYS A 163 -16.39 11.61 3.49
C LYS A 163 -15.36 10.80 4.28
N LYS A 164 -14.12 11.28 4.33
CA LYS A 164 -13.00 10.54 4.91
C LYS A 164 -12.18 11.44 5.81
N VAL A 165 -12.01 11.02 7.05
CA VAL A 165 -11.12 11.65 8.01
C VAL A 165 -10.07 10.63 8.44
N TYR A 166 -8.81 11.03 8.36
CA TYR A 166 -7.71 10.23 8.87
C TYR A 166 -7.05 10.98 10.03
N VAL A 167 -6.96 10.35 11.20
CA VAL A 167 -6.33 10.91 12.37
C VAL A 167 -5.00 10.21 12.59
N PHE A 168 -3.87 10.88 12.35
CA PHE A 168 -2.57 10.27 12.64
C PHE A 168 -2.42 10.13 14.14
N SER A 169 -2.35 8.89 14.63
CA SER A 169 -1.90 8.53 15.96
C SER A 169 -0.39 8.27 15.95
N ASP A 170 0.28 8.71 17.01
CA ASP A 170 1.60 8.23 17.39
C ASP A 170 1.52 7.72 18.85
N SER A 171 2.64 7.30 19.41
CA SER A 171 2.69 6.82 20.80
C SER A 171 2.60 7.94 21.83
N THR A 172 2.69 9.21 21.45
CA THR A 172 2.67 10.30 22.42
C THR A 172 1.24 10.47 22.98
N ASN A 173 1.11 11.06 24.18
CA ASN A 173 -0.15 11.52 24.78
C ASN A 173 -1.39 10.58 24.63
N HIS A 174 -1.24 9.31 25.06
CA HIS A 174 -2.30 8.28 25.07
C HIS A 174 -3.64 8.74 25.68
N ASN A 175 -3.59 9.61 26.69
CA ASN A 175 -4.79 10.15 27.35
C ASN A 175 -5.66 10.98 26.40
N LEU A 176 -5.05 11.82 25.56
CA LEU A 176 -5.78 12.61 24.57
C LEU A 176 -6.37 11.69 23.50
N LEU A 177 -5.58 10.73 22.98
CA LEU A 177 -6.06 9.76 22.00
C LEU A 177 -7.26 8.97 22.53
N THR A 178 -7.19 8.52 23.79
CA THR A 178 -8.29 7.82 24.46
C THR A 178 -9.56 8.67 24.53
N HIS A 179 -9.41 9.96 24.86
CA HIS A 179 -10.54 10.88 24.86
C HIS A 179 -11.14 11.06 23.46
N VAL A 180 -10.30 11.20 22.42
CA VAL A 180 -10.75 11.33 21.03
C VAL A 180 -11.53 10.09 20.59
N CYS A 181 -11.00 8.89 20.87
CA CYS A 181 -11.68 7.64 20.52
C CYS A 181 -13.03 7.50 21.22
N HIS A 182 -13.12 7.71 22.53
CA HIS A 182 -14.41 7.63 23.25
C HIS A 182 -15.43 8.65 22.75
N THR A 183 -15.02 9.90 22.54
CA THR A 183 -15.94 10.94 22.03
C THR A 183 -16.39 10.67 20.60
N LEU A 184 -15.58 9.99 19.78
CA LEU A 184 -15.99 9.54 18.44
C LEU A 184 -16.99 8.40 18.49
N GLU A 185 -16.77 7.41 19.35
CA GLU A 185 -17.71 6.31 19.55
C GLU A 185 -19.09 6.84 19.97
N ASP A 186 -19.13 7.81 20.88
CA ASP A 186 -20.36 8.47 21.31
C ASP A 186 -21.06 9.27 20.20
N SER A 187 -20.29 9.87 19.28
CA SER A 187 -20.84 10.69 18.18
C SER A 187 -21.46 9.88 17.04
N GLY A 188 -21.15 8.58 16.92
CA GLY A 188 -21.68 7.72 15.88
C GLY A 188 -21.10 7.95 14.47
N VAL A 189 -20.09 8.82 14.29
CA VAL A 189 -19.43 9.06 12.99
C VAL A 189 -18.21 8.18 12.71
N HIS A 190 -18.05 7.09 13.46
CA HIS A 190 -16.90 6.19 13.37
C HIS A 190 -16.63 5.65 11.95
N ASP A 191 -17.66 5.48 11.12
CA ASP A 191 -17.50 5.02 9.73
C ASP A 191 -16.76 6.04 8.82
N LYS A 192 -16.70 7.31 9.22
CA LYS A 192 -15.98 8.36 8.47
C LYS A 192 -14.54 8.54 8.92
N VAL A 193 -14.17 8.03 10.10
CA VAL A 193 -12.89 8.36 10.76
C VAL A 193 -12.04 7.10 10.91
N SER A 194 -10.77 7.20 10.53
CA SER A 194 -9.77 6.12 10.68
C SER A 194 -8.50 6.68 11.28
N CYS A 195 -7.81 5.90 12.13
CA CYS A 195 -6.53 6.28 12.72
C CYS A 195 -5.34 5.50 12.14
N GLY A 196 -5.61 4.46 11.38
CA GLY A 196 -4.60 3.52 10.91
C GLY A 196 -4.10 2.64 12.04
N VAL A 197 -3.10 3.09 12.80
CA VAL A 197 -2.33 2.23 13.71
C VAL A 197 -2.47 2.66 15.17
N TYR A 198 -2.81 1.72 16.05
CA TYR A 198 -2.74 1.89 17.49
C TYR A 198 -1.36 1.46 18.01
N PHE A 199 -0.66 2.37 18.68
CA PHE A 199 0.57 2.10 19.40
C PHE A 199 0.22 1.78 20.86
N ALA A 200 0.29 0.52 21.24
CA ALA A 200 0.10 0.16 22.64
C ALA A 200 1.37 0.51 23.43
N GLU A 201 1.20 1.01 24.66
CA GLU A 201 2.29 1.23 25.61
C GLU A 201 2.09 0.30 26.81
N ASP A 202 1.48 0.80 27.89
CA ASP A 202 1.26 0.05 29.14
C ASP A 202 -0.10 -0.67 29.20
N ASN A 203 -0.99 -0.43 28.23
CA ASN A 203 -2.32 -1.02 28.18
C ASN A 203 -2.81 -1.18 26.73
N ILE A 204 -4.01 -1.75 26.59
CA ILE A 204 -4.68 -2.07 25.32
C ILE A 204 -6.15 -1.63 25.32
N ASP A 205 -6.45 -0.54 26.01
CA ASP A 205 -7.80 -0.01 26.19
C ASP A 205 -8.49 0.35 24.86
N LEU A 206 -7.72 0.81 23.88
CA LEU A 206 -8.20 1.20 22.55
C LEU A 206 -8.18 0.09 21.50
N LEU A 207 -7.78 -1.13 21.86
CA LEU A 207 -7.67 -2.25 20.91
C LEU A 207 -9.02 -2.54 20.20
N LYS A 208 -10.13 -2.40 20.92
CA LYS A 208 -11.48 -2.63 20.40
C LYS A 208 -12.03 -1.45 19.60
N CYS A 209 -11.33 -0.32 19.57
CA CYS A 209 -11.76 0.85 18.82
C CYS A 209 -11.60 0.59 17.31
N LYS A 210 -12.72 0.62 16.58
CA LYS A 210 -12.80 0.24 15.15
C LYS A 210 -12.03 1.18 14.21
N MET A 211 -11.55 2.30 14.74
CA MET A 211 -10.78 3.29 13.99
C MET A 211 -9.37 2.79 13.61
N PHE A 212 -8.83 1.82 14.35
CA PHE A 212 -7.48 1.31 14.14
C PHE A 212 -7.51 0.03 13.30
N SER A 213 -7.05 0.11 12.06
CA SER A 213 -6.87 -1.07 11.21
C SER A 213 -5.56 -1.82 11.48
N GLY A 214 -4.67 -1.26 12.32
CA GLY A 214 -3.42 -1.88 12.70
C GLY A 214 -3.07 -1.73 14.18
N LEU A 215 -2.26 -2.65 14.69
CA LEU A 215 -1.75 -2.67 16.06
C LEU A 215 -0.22 -2.76 16.06
N PHE A 216 0.43 -1.91 16.84
CA PHE A 216 1.89 -1.88 17.05
C PHE A 216 2.21 -2.20 18.51
N LEU A 217 2.99 -3.25 18.70
CA LEU A 217 3.45 -3.81 19.98
C LEU A 217 4.98 -3.91 19.98
N VAL A 218 5.66 -2.76 19.91
CA VAL A 218 7.11 -2.64 19.73
C VAL A 218 7.76 -1.83 20.85
N GLY A 219 9.09 -1.91 21.00
CA GLY A 219 9.83 -1.21 22.04
C GLY A 219 9.54 -1.77 23.44
N ASP A 220 9.42 -0.86 24.41
CA ASP A 220 9.36 -1.17 25.85
C ASP A 220 8.01 -1.74 26.33
N VAL A 221 7.09 -2.05 25.42
CA VAL A 221 5.79 -2.68 25.76
C VAL A 221 6.02 -3.99 26.50
N HIS A 222 5.46 -4.09 27.70
CA HIS A 222 5.62 -5.26 28.55
C HIS A 222 5.04 -6.53 27.90
N GLU A 223 5.68 -7.67 28.12
CA GLU A 223 5.33 -8.96 27.49
C GLU A 223 3.91 -9.42 27.81
N ASP A 224 3.44 -9.14 29.03
CA ASP A 224 2.07 -9.43 29.46
C ASP A 224 1.04 -8.61 28.65
N VAL A 225 1.37 -7.36 28.30
CA VAL A 225 0.51 -6.50 27.46
C VAL A 225 0.47 -7.06 26.04
N LYS A 226 1.63 -7.45 25.48
CA LYS A 226 1.71 -8.12 24.16
C LYS A 226 0.85 -9.38 24.13
N THR A 227 0.99 -10.23 25.13
CA THR A 227 0.23 -11.48 25.25
C THR A 227 -1.27 -11.22 25.40
N ALA A 228 -1.66 -10.29 26.28
CA ALA A 228 -3.06 -9.92 26.48
C ALA A 228 -3.70 -9.32 25.22
N ALA A 229 -2.93 -8.55 24.43
CA ALA A 229 -3.38 -8.01 23.15
C ALA A 229 -3.67 -9.14 22.16
N LEU A 230 -2.72 -10.06 21.98
CA LEU A 230 -2.83 -11.20 21.06
C LEU A 230 -4.03 -12.09 21.39
N LEU A 231 -4.33 -12.29 22.68
CA LEU A 231 -5.50 -13.06 23.11
C LEU A 231 -6.84 -12.36 22.85
N GLN A 232 -6.85 -11.03 22.72
CA GLN A 232 -8.06 -10.24 22.42
C GLN A 232 -8.25 -9.92 20.94
N LEU A 233 -7.19 -10.05 20.13
CA LEU A 233 -7.25 -9.82 18.68
C LEU A 233 -8.31 -10.64 17.93
N PRO A 234 -8.65 -11.90 18.31
CA PRO A 234 -9.74 -12.64 17.67
C PRO A 234 -11.09 -11.90 17.68
N ASP A 235 -11.33 -11.05 18.69
CA ASP A 235 -12.56 -10.24 18.80
C ASP A 235 -12.48 -8.95 17.97
N CYS A 236 -11.32 -8.63 17.39
CA CYS A 236 -11.01 -7.37 16.73
C CYS A 236 -10.96 -7.55 15.21
N GLY A 237 -12.11 -7.85 14.59
CA GLY A 237 -12.23 -8.13 13.15
C GLY A 237 -11.82 -6.98 12.20
N HIS A 238 -11.59 -5.78 12.73
CA HIS A 238 -11.12 -4.60 12.01
C HIS A 238 -9.58 -4.51 11.91
N VAL A 239 -8.84 -5.25 12.73
CA VAL A 239 -7.37 -5.20 12.76
C VAL A 239 -6.80 -6.11 11.66
N THR A 240 -6.28 -5.47 10.61
CA THR A 240 -5.72 -6.13 9.42
C THR A 240 -4.20 -6.06 9.34
N SER A 241 -3.55 -5.27 10.20
CA SER A 241 -2.09 -5.15 10.27
C SER A 241 -1.59 -5.34 11.70
N LEU A 242 -0.57 -6.16 11.91
CA LEU A 242 0.08 -6.36 13.20
C LEU A 242 1.59 -6.12 13.06
N VAL A 243 2.13 -5.26 13.91
CA VAL A 243 3.58 -5.08 14.08
C VAL A 243 3.91 -5.47 15.52
N LEU A 244 4.77 -6.46 15.69
CA LEU A 244 5.08 -7.03 16.99
C LEU A 244 6.59 -7.23 17.12
N GLU A 245 7.14 -6.71 18.20
CA GLU A 245 8.49 -7.07 18.64
C GLU A 245 8.39 -8.19 19.66
N ILE A 246 9.01 -9.33 19.35
CA ILE A 246 9.05 -10.50 20.23
C ILE A 246 10.40 -10.51 20.95
N PRO A 247 10.42 -10.41 22.29
CA PRO A 247 11.64 -10.61 23.04
C PRO A 247 12.18 -12.02 22.79
N ARG A 248 13.49 -12.13 22.59
CA ARG A 248 14.13 -13.39 22.22
C ARG A 248 13.82 -14.49 23.23
N GLY A 249 13.37 -15.65 22.75
CA GLY A 249 13.04 -16.79 23.60
C GLY A 249 11.67 -16.70 24.29
N ASN A 250 10.87 -15.66 24.04
CA ASN A 250 9.55 -15.53 24.65
C ASN A 250 8.52 -16.47 24.00
N LEU A 251 8.43 -17.69 24.53
CA LEU A 251 7.49 -18.70 24.05
C LEU A 251 6.02 -18.32 24.28
N ALA A 252 5.70 -17.55 25.32
CA ALA A 252 4.32 -17.15 25.62
C ALA A 252 3.76 -16.21 24.55
N VAL A 253 4.48 -15.13 24.25
CA VAL A 253 4.12 -14.18 23.18
C VAL A 253 4.10 -14.90 21.82
N SER A 254 5.10 -15.74 21.55
CA SER A 254 5.20 -16.48 20.28
C SER A 254 4.06 -17.48 20.08
N SER A 255 3.66 -18.18 21.14
CA SER A 255 2.54 -19.13 21.09
C SER A 255 1.20 -18.40 20.91
N ALA A 256 0.99 -17.28 21.62
CA ALA A 256 -0.20 -16.46 21.45
C ALA A 256 -0.29 -15.87 20.03
N LEU A 257 0.85 -15.42 19.47
CA LEU A 257 0.91 -14.98 18.08
C LEU A 257 0.57 -16.11 17.12
N ALA A 258 1.18 -17.28 17.29
CA ALA A 258 0.97 -18.43 16.43
C ALA A 258 -0.51 -18.88 16.43
N GLU A 259 -1.15 -18.93 17.59
CA GLU A 259 -2.57 -19.25 17.73
C GLU A 259 -3.46 -18.22 16.99
N TYR A 260 -3.17 -16.93 17.16
CA TYR A 260 -3.91 -15.88 16.46
C TYR A 260 -3.70 -15.94 14.94
N VAL A 261 -2.45 -16.04 14.48
CA VAL A 261 -2.10 -16.12 13.05
C VAL A 261 -2.74 -17.34 12.40
N GLN A 262 -2.77 -18.49 13.08
CA GLN A 262 -3.39 -19.70 12.53
C GLN A 262 -4.92 -19.56 12.40
N SER A 263 -5.57 -18.82 13.30
CA SER A 263 -7.04 -18.75 13.38
C SER A 263 -7.66 -17.55 12.67
N THR A 264 -6.89 -16.48 12.43
CA THR A 264 -7.41 -15.24 11.84
C THR A 264 -7.71 -15.37 10.35
N ALA A 265 -8.84 -14.79 9.93
CA ALA A 265 -9.21 -14.62 8.54
C ALA A 265 -9.08 -13.16 8.06
N VAL A 266 -8.74 -12.23 8.97
CA VAL A 266 -8.76 -10.78 8.72
C VAL A 266 -7.36 -10.17 8.64
N LEU A 267 -6.36 -10.78 9.28
CA LEU A 267 -4.99 -10.26 9.25
C LEU A 267 -4.42 -10.35 7.82
N ARG A 268 -3.98 -9.22 7.28
CA ARG A 268 -3.39 -9.08 5.94
C ARG A 268 -1.89 -8.80 5.99
N LYS A 269 -1.43 -8.07 7.00
CA LYS A 269 -0.02 -7.72 7.19
C LYS A 269 0.47 -8.17 8.56
N LEU A 270 1.61 -8.84 8.59
CA LEU A 270 2.32 -9.20 9.81
C LEU A 270 3.78 -8.77 9.70
N GLN A 271 4.22 -7.95 10.66
CA GLN A 271 5.61 -7.61 10.86
C GLN A 271 6.07 -8.15 12.21
N VAL A 272 7.12 -8.96 12.20
CA VAL A 272 7.74 -9.51 13.39
C VAL A 272 9.19 -9.02 13.45
N SER A 273 9.55 -8.37 14.53
CA SER A 273 10.93 -8.06 14.87
C SER A 273 11.36 -8.76 16.14
N THR A 274 12.65 -8.98 16.31
CA THR A 274 13.22 -9.49 17.56
C THR A 274 14.10 -8.42 18.19
N GLY A 275 13.95 -8.21 19.51
CA GLY A 275 14.83 -7.30 20.23
C GLY A 275 16.28 -7.80 20.28
N PHE A 276 17.22 -6.86 20.39
CA PHE A 276 18.64 -7.16 20.60
C PHE A 276 18.82 -7.75 22.01
N ALA A 277 19.42 -8.93 22.11
CA ALA A 277 19.79 -9.52 23.39
C ALA A 277 21.24 -9.99 23.36
N ASP A 278 21.99 -9.64 24.40
CA ASP A 278 23.36 -10.07 24.62
C ASP A 278 23.41 -11.61 24.82
N ASP A 279 24.09 -12.32 23.91
CA ASP A 279 24.76 -13.63 24.10
C ASP A 279 24.11 -14.70 25.02
N PHE A 280 22.82 -15.02 24.85
CA PHE A 280 22.23 -16.20 25.51
C PHE A 280 21.69 -17.23 24.51
N ASP A 281 21.98 -18.50 24.81
CA ASP A 281 21.55 -19.71 24.10
C ASP A 281 20.07 -20.00 24.44
N PHE A 282 19.16 -19.39 23.67
CA PHE A 282 17.73 -19.63 23.79
C PHE A 282 17.31 -20.81 22.91
N SER A 283 16.34 -21.61 23.37
CA SER A 283 15.76 -22.68 22.56
C SER A 283 15.10 -22.14 21.29
N ASP A 284 15.34 -22.74 20.13
CA ASP A 284 14.72 -22.40 18.83
C ASP A 284 13.20 -22.67 18.77
N GLU A 285 12.60 -23.22 19.83
CA GLU A 285 11.20 -23.69 19.81
C GLU A 285 10.18 -22.59 19.52
N TRP A 286 10.44 -21.34 19.93
CA TRP A 286 9.48 -20.25 19.80
C TRP A 286 9.29 -19.80 18.34
N TRP A 287 10.36 -19.80 17.52
CA TRP A 287 10.26 -19.51 16.09
C TRP A 287 9.51 -20.59 15.33
N ARG A 288 9.77 -21.86 15.67
CA ARG A 288 9.09 -23.00 15.05
C ARG A 288 7.57 -22.87 15.13
N VAL A 289 7.02 -22.45 16.27
CA VAL A 289 5.57 -22.28 16.44
C VAL A 289 5.02 -21.20 15.51
N ILE A 290 5.74 -20.10 15.34
CA ILE A 290 5.35 -19.01 14.43
C ILE A 290 5.38 -19.51 12.98
N VAL A 291 6.45 -20.18 12.56
CA VAL A 291 6.57 -20.67 11.17
C VAL A 291 5.49 -21.71 10.84
N GLU A 292 5.22 -22.63 11.77
CA GLU A 292 4.13 -23.60 11.60
C GLU A 292 2.75 -22.92 11.45
N SER A 293 2.53 -21.80 12.13
CA SER A 293 1.29 -21.02 11.99
C SER A 293 1.17 -20.33 10.63
N LEU A 294 2.28 -19.79 10.09
CA LEU A 294 2.31 -19.13 8.78
C LEU A 294 1.92 -20.08 7.65
N ALA A 295 2.41 -21.32 7.70
CA ALA A 295 2.10 -22.35 6.70
C ALA A 295 0.60 -22.73 6.67
N ARG A 296 -0.14 -22.46 7.76
CA ARG A 296 -1.58 -22.74 7.87
C ARG A 296 -2.44 -21.51 7.61
N ASN A 297 -1.87 -20.31 7.62
CA ASN A 297 -2.61 -19.08 7.40
C ASN A 297 -2.91 -18.87 5.90
N ASN A 298 -4.12 -18.41 5.60
CA ASN A 298 -4.58 -18.14 4.24
C ASN A 298 -5.00 -16.67 4.02
N SER A 299 -4.77 -15.80 5.00
CA SER A 299 -5.23 -14.42 5.00
C SER A 299 -4.10 -13.42 4.78
N LEU A 300 -2.87 -13.77 5.15
CA LEU A 300 -1.68 -12.93 5.10
C LEU A 300 -1.22 -12.70 3.66
N LYS A 301 -1.04 -11.42 3.33
CA LYS A 301 -0.54 -10.91 2.05
C LYS A 301 0.84 -10.29 2.16
N GLU A 302 1.17 -9.71 3.30
CA GLU A 302 2.45 -9.05 3.52
C GLU A 302 3.12 -9.57 4.79
N LEU A 303 4.37 -10.00 4.65
CA LEU A 303 5.23 -10.44 5.74
C LEU A 303 6.47 -9.56 5.82
N VAL A 304 6.81 -9.14 7.02
CA VAL A 304 8.04 -8.40 7.30
C VAL A 304 8.75 -9.06 8.47
N PHE A 305 9.98 -9.49 8.27
CA PHE A 305 10.81 -10.08 9.30
C PHE A 305 12.07 -9.23 9.49
N TYR A 306 12.31 -8.79 10.72
CA TYR A 306 13.55 -8.14 11.16
C TYR A 306 14.13 -8.92 12.32
N VAL A 307 15.00 -9.87 12.00
CA VAL A 307 15.40 -10.87 12.99
C VAL A 307 16.88 -10.78 13.29
N ASP A 308 17.20 -10.90 14.56
CA ASP A 308 18.56 -10.94 15.06
C ASP A 308 18.90 -12.39 15.42
N SER A 309 19.67 -13.06 14.56
CA SER A 309 20.14 -14.45 14.72
C SER A 309 19.04 -15.52 14.83
N MET A 310 18.64 -16.10 13.69
CA MET A 310 17.90 -17.36 13.62
C MET A 310 18.82 -18.53 13.33
N SER A 311 18.39 -19.75 13.69
CA SER A 311 19.01 -20.94 13.14
C SER A 311 18.75 -21.03 11.64
N ASP A 312 19.70 -21.56 10.87
CA ASP A 312 19.51 -21.80 9.42
C ASP A 312 18.21 -22.59 9.16
N ARG A 313 17.86 -23.55 10.03
CA ARG A 313 16.65 -24.37 9.91
C ARG A 313 15.36 -23.55 10.00
N ASP A 314 15.28 -22.61 10.94
CA ASP A 314 14.09 -21.78 11.12
C ASP A 314 13.89 -20.87 9.91
N VAL A 315 14.98 -20.29 9.42
CA VAL A 315 14.97 -19.43 8.24
C VAL A 315 14.59 -20.19 6.97
N GLU A 316 15.14 -21.40 6.80
CA GLU A 316 14.75 -22.30 5.72
C GLU A 316 13.25 -22.64 5.79
N SER A 317 12.72 -22.82 6.99
CA SER A 317 11.30 -23.11 7.19
C SER A 317 10.40 -21.91 6.83
N ILE A 318 10.85 -20.67 7.09
CA ILE A 318 10.17 -19.46 6.61
C ILE A 318 10.17 -19.42 5.08
N ALA A 319 11.31 -19.69 4.45
CA ALA A 319 11.41 -19.73 2.99
C ALA A 319 10.47 -20.78 2.37
N ASP A 320 10.34 -21.95 3.00
CA ASP A 320 9.40 -22.99 2.58
C ASP A 320 7.94 -22.58 2.75
N ALA A 321 7.59 -21.93 3.86
CA ALA A 321 6.24 -21.39 4.07
C ALA A 321 5.88 -20.33 3.02
N VAL A 322 6.83 -19.44 2.67
CA VAL A 322 6.64 -18.43 1.62
C VAL A 322 6.47 -19.09 0.25
N ASN A 323 7.33 -20.04 -0.10
CA ASN A 323 7.24 -20.76 -1.38
C ASN A 323 5.92 -21.52 -1.53
N ALA A 324 5.44 -22.15 -0.47
CA ALA A 324 4.18 -22.90 -0.47
C ALA A 324 2.92 -22.00 -0.42
N SER A 325 3.06 -20.75 0.02
CA SER A 325 1.92 -19.83 0.15
C SER A 325 1.42 -19.34 -1.19
N ARG A 326 0.09 -19.30 -1.31
CA ARG A 326 -0.63 -18.68 -2.44
C ARG A 326 -1.18 -17.29 -2.11
N ASN A 327 -0.99 -16.82 -0.88
CA ASN A 327 -1.57 -15.57 -0.37
C ASN A 327 -0.52 -14.49 -0.11
N ILE A 328 0.72 -14.87 0.18
CA ILE A 328 1.80 -13.90 0.37
C ILE A 328 2.13 -13.25 -0.98
N ARG A 329 2.07 -11.92 -1.02
CA ARG A 329 2.35 -11.04 -2.16
C ARG A 329 3.65 -10.27 -1.97
N LYS A 330 3.93 -9.85 -0.74
CA LYS A 330 5.07 -9.02 -0.40
C LYS A 330 5.81 -9.63 0.77
N LEU A 331 7.13 -9.63 0.67
CA LEU A 331 8.01 -10.11 1.71
C LEU A 331 9.16 -9.13 1.91
N THR A 332 9.35 -8.68 3.14
CA THR A 332 10.61 -8.05 3.55
C THR A 332 11.30 -8.98 4.53
N PHE A 333 12.56 -9.31 4.25
CA PHE A 333 13.38 -10.13 5.13
C PHE A 333 14.69 -9.41 5.40
N GLY A 334 14.87 -8.98 6.63
CA GLY A 334 16.10 -8.39 7.15
C GLY A 334 16.66 -9.25 8.27
N ASP A 335 17.96 -9.54 8.18
CA ASP A 335 18.71 -10.22 9.24
C ASP A 335 20.04 -9.50 9.46
N SER A 336 20.45 -9.40 10.73
CA SER A 336 21.74 -8.82 11.12
C SER A 336 22.92 -9.69 10.68
N THR A 337 22.68 -10.99 10.47
CA THR A 337 23.67 -12.01 10.12
C THR A 337 23.60 -12.42 8.66
N VAL A 338 24.76 -12.35 7.97
CA VAL A 338 24.88 -12.76 6.57
C VAL A 338 24.56 -14.26 6.39
N THR A 339 24.84 -15.09 7.40
CA THR A 339 24.61 -16.54 7.37
C THR A 339 23.13 -16.91 7.25
N SER A 340 22.27 -16.31 8.06
CA SER A 340 20.83 -16.60 8.06
C SER A 340 20.19 -16.11 6.77
N LEU A 341 20.53 -14.90 6.32
CA LEU A 341 20.10 -14.39 5.01
C LEU A 341 20.56 -15.32 3.86
N ARG A 342 21.75 -15.91 3.97
CA ARG A 342 22.27 -16.89 3.01
C ARG A 342 21.43 -18.16 2.96
N ALA A 343 21.06 -18.71 4.12
CA ALA A 343 20.20 -19.87 4.23
C ALA A 343 18.81 -19.57 3.63
N PHE A 344 18.24 -18.41 3.99
CA PHE A 344 16.96 -17.93 3.46
C PHE A 344 16.93 -17.91 1.92
N VAL A 345 17.85 -17.15 1.32
CA VAL A 345 17.95 -16.99 -0.13
C VAL A 345 18.22 -18.33 -0.80
N SER A 346 19.08 -19.15 -0.18
CA SER A 346 19.40 -20.47 -0.71
C SER A 346 18.18 -21.36 -0.79
N ARG A 347 17.34 -21.39 0.24
CA ARG A 347 16.14 -22.21 0.27
C ARG A 347 15.01 -21.63 -0.57
N LEU A 348 14.76 -20.33 -0.49
CA LEU A 348 13.70 -19.67 -1.25
C LEU A 348 13.91 -19.88 -2.75
N SER A 349 15.15 -19.73 -3.23
CA SER A 349 15.48 -19.88 -4.65
C SER A 349 15.17 -21.27 -5.24
N LEU A 350 15.05 -22.32 -4.42
CA LEU A 350 14.75 -23.68 -4.90
C LEU A 350 13.29 -23.86 -5.35
N GLY A 351 12.36 -23.05 -4.82
CA GLY A 351 10.93 -23.14 -5.11
C GLY A 351 10.33 -21.89 -5.75
N ILE A 352 11.06 -20.78 -5.78
CA ILE A 352 10.50 -19.48 -6.19
C ILE A 352 10.03 -19.44 -7.65
N THR A 353 10.59 -20.27 -8.53
CA THR A 353 10.16 -20.36 -9.94
C THR A 353 8.72 -20.84 -10.08
N ASP A 354 8.28 -21.71 -9.17
CA ASP A 354 6.91 -22.25 -9.12
C ASP A 354 5.97 -21.36 -8.31
N ASN A 355 6.52 -20.40 -7.56
CA ASN A 355 5.72 -19.39 -6.87
C ASN A 355 5.30 -18.27 -7.85
N HIS A 356 4.00 -18.18 -8.08
CA HIS A 356 3.40 -17.20 -9.00
C HIS A 356 2.71 -16.03 -8.29
N THR A 357 2.76 -15.99 -6.96
CA THR A 357 1.97 -15.07 -6.16
C THR A 357 2.81 -14.03 -5.44
N LEU A 358 4.10 -14.28 -5.19
CA LEU A 358 5.01 -13.29 -4.65
C LEU A 358 5.30 -12.23 -5.73
N LEU A 359 4.87 -11.00 -5.48
CA LEU A 359 4.96 -9.86 -6.39
C LEU A 359 6.16 -8.97 -6.08
N ASP A 360 6.55 -8.90 -4.81
CA ASP A 360 7.65 -8.05 -4.37
C ASP A 360 8.44 -8.70 -3.23
N ILE A 361 9.74 -8.42 -3.21
CA ILE A 361 10.63 -8.88 -2.16
C ILE A 361 11.74 -7.88 -1.89
N VAL A 362 11.93 -7.58 -0.61
CA VAL A 362 13.04 -6.76 -0.11
C VAL A 362 13.92 -7.64 0.78
N LEU A 363 15.20 -7.74 0.43
CA LEU A 363 16.20 -8.44 1.21
C LEU A 363 17.12 -7.38 1.83
N GLU A 364 17.03 -7.18 3.14
CA GLU A 364 17.85 -6.21 3.86
C GLU A 364 19.08 -6.90 4.46
N GLY A 365 20.27 -6.47 4.04
CA GLY A 365 21.55 -7.02 4.50
C GLY A 365 22.70 -6.73 3.53
N ARG A 366 23.95 -7.00 3.97
CA ARG A 366 25.16 -6.79 3.14
C ARG A 366 25.40 -7.96 2.18
N LEU A 367 24.53 -8.11 1.18
CA LEU A 367 24.62 -9.18 0.18
C LEU A 367 25.78 -9.01 -0.82
N ASP A 368 26.19 -7.77 -1.06
CA ASP A 368 27.08 -7.35 -2.14
C ASP A 368 28.57 -7.52 -1.83
N GLN A 369 28.97 -7.51 -0.56
CA GLN A 369 30.39 -7.54 -0.16
C GLN A 369 30.94 -8.94 0.12
N GLU A 370 30.08 -9.92 0.46
CA GLU A 370 30.54 -11.20 1.05
C GLU A 370 30.04 -12.47 0.34
N TRP A 371 29.16 -12.38 -0.67
CA TRP A 371 28.57 -13.59 -1.29
C TRP A 371 28.39 -13.50 -2.82
N PRO A 372 29.45 -13.64 -3.64
CA PRO A 372 29.36 -13.61 -5.11
C PRO A 372 28.48 -14.70 -5.73
N GLU A 373 28.37 -15.87 -5.06
CA GLU A 373 27.49 -16.97 -5.47
C GLU A 373 26.02 -16.71 -5.14
N ALA A 374 25.70 -15.76 -4.23
CA ALA A 374 24.34 -15.30 -3.96
C ALA A 374 23.68 -14.79 -5.21
N SER A 375 24.46 -14.12 -6.05
CA SER A 375 23.95 -13.27 -7.12
C SER A 375 23.03 -14.03 -8.06
N LYS A 376 23.31 -15.32 -8.33
CA LYS A 376 22.42 -16.16 -9.17
C LYS A 376 21.10 -16.49 -8.47
N LYS A 377 21.14 -16.82 -7.18
CA LYS A 377 19.95 -17.18 -6.40
C LYS A 377 19.08 -15.96 -6.11
N VAL A 378 19.70 -14.86 -5.73
CA VAL A 378 19.07 -13.54 -5.55
C VAL A 378 18.45 -13.08 -6.87
N LEU A 379 19.19 -13.20 -7.99
CA LEU A 379 18.64 -12.87 -9.31
C LEU A 379 17.43 -13.74 -9.64
N ALA A 380 17.47 -15.05 -9.40
CA ALA A 380 16.33 -15.94 -9.65
C ALA A 380 15.07 -15.52 -8.86
N ILE A 381 15.26 -15.08 -7.61
CA ILE A 381 14.19 -14.55 -6.77
C ILE A 381 13.60 -13.26 -7.36
N TYR A 382 14.46 -12.28 -7.70
CA TYR A 382 14.00 -11.02 -8.31
C TYR A 382 13.38 -11.21 -9.70
N GLU A 383 13.88 -12.17 -10.48
CA GLU A 383 13.30 -12.52 -11.77
C GLU A 383 11.91 -13.12 -11.61
N ALA A 384 11.69 -13.97 -10.60
CA ALA A 384 10.38 -14.53 -10.30
C ALA A 384 9.37 -13.44 -9.87
N THR A 385 9.73 -12.55 -8.95
CA THR A 385 8.83 -11.45 -8.53
C THR A 385 8.55 -10.47 -9.67
N ARG A 386 9.58 -10.10 -10.44
CA ARG A 386 9.43 -9.28 -11.66
C ARG A 386 8.53 -9.94 -12.70
N ARG A 387 8.66 -11.25 -12.93
CA ARG A 387 7.78 -12.02 -13.82
C ARG A 387 6.34 -11.94 -13.34
N ASN A 388 6.10 -12.21 -12.05
CA ASN A 388 4.76 -12.23 -11.47
C ASN A 388 4.11 -10.84 -11.52
N MET A 389 4.84 -9.78 -11.16
CA MET A 389 4.37 -8.40 -11.26
C MET A 389 4.16 -7.95 -12.71
N GLY A 390 5.04 -8.39 -13.63
CA GLY A 390 4.89 -8.14 -15.07
C GLY A 390 3.63 -8.78 -15.65
N LEU A 391 3.29 -10.00 -15.21
CA LEU A 391 2.02 -10.67 -15.55
C LEU A 391 0.82 -9.86 -15.02
N LEU A 392 0.87 -9.42 -13.77
CA LEU A 392 -0.19 -8.62 -13.15
C LEU A 392 -0.39 -7.27 -13.86
N ALA A 393 0.70 -6.56 -14.16
CA ALA A 393 0.66 -5.29 -14.87
C ALA A 393 0.15 -5.43 -16.31
N ALA A 394 0.51 -6.52 -17.00
CA ALA A 394 -0.02 -6.82 -18.33
C ALA A 394 -1.54 -7.04 -18.29
N ALA A 395 -2.02 -7.87 -17.36
CA ALA A 395 -3.45 -8.06 -17.18
C ALA A 395 -4.17 -6.76 -16.79
N ALA A 396 -3.54 -5.90 -15.99
CA ALA A 396 -4.10 -4.60 -15.63
C ALA A 396 -4.13 -3.61 -16.81
N ALA A 397 -3.19 -3.70 -17.74
CA ALA A 397 -3.22 -2.89 -18.97
C ALA A 397 -4.43 -3.26 -19.84
N PHE A 398 -4.78 -4.54 -19.92
CA PHE A 398 -5.97 -5.01 -20.63
C PHE A 398 -7.26 -4.37 -20.10
N THR A 399 -7.37 -4.11 -18.80
CA THR A 399 -8.59 -3.50 -18.24
C THR A 399 -8.79 -2.05 -18.68
N LYS A 400 -7.74 -1.40 -19.21
CA LYS A 400 -7.72 -0.01 -19.64
C LYS A 400 -7.91 0.15 -21.15
N THR A 401 -7.84 -0.94 -21.91
CA THR A 401 -7.96 -0.94 -23.37
C THR A 401 -9.13 -1.83 -23.81
N THR A 402 -9.70 -1.53 -24.97
CA THR A 402 -10.74 -2.36 -25.60
C THR A 402 -10.18 -3.27 -26.69
N GLU A 403 -8.93 -3.04 -27.09
CA GLU A 403 -8.20 -3.81 -28.09
C GLU A 403 -7.64 -5.10 -27.48
N LEU A 404 -7.78 -6.20 -28.22
CA LEU A 404 -7.30 -7.52 -27.83
C LEU A 404 -5.84 -7.66 -28.27
N ASP A 405 -4.90 -7.25 -27.43
CA ASP A 405 -3.50 -7.64 -27.62
C ASP A 405 -3.24 -9.01 -27.00
N ARG A 406 -2.43 -9.83 -27.68
CA ARG A 406 -2.16 -11.22 -27.28
C ARG A 406 -1.57 -11.31 -25.87
N TYR A 407 -0.60 -10.46 -25.57
CA TYR A 407 0.19 -10.52 -24.35
C TYR A 407 -0.67 -10.23 -23.10
N SER A 408 -1.40 -9.11 -23.10
CA SER A 408 -2.27 -8.72 -21.99
C SER A 408 -3.50 -9.64 -21.87
N SER A 409 -3.99 -10.15 -23.00
CA SER A 409 -5.04 -11.18 -23.04
C SER A 409 -4.61 -12.49 -22.39
N ALA A 410 -3.41 -12.99 -22.74
CA ALA A 410 -2.87 -14.21 -22.16
C ALA A 410 -2.57 -14.03 -20.68
N ALA A 411 -2.06 -12.86 -20.27
CA ALA A 411 -1.82 -12.53 -18.88
C ALA A 411 -3.10 -12.56 -18.04
N LEU A 412 -4.18 -11.93 -18.54
CA LEU A 412 -5.49 -11.96 -17.88
C LEU A 412 -6.04 -13.39 -17.79
N GLU A 413 -5.97 -14.16 -18.89
CA GLU A 413 -6.43 -15.55 -18.90
C GLU A 413 -5.66 -16.40 -17.88
N ARG A 414 -4.34 -16.19 -17.77
CA ARG A 414 -3.47 -16.90 -16.83
C ARG A 414 -3.81 -16.58 -15.38
N ILE A 415 -4.00 -15.30 -15.04
CA ILE A 415 -4.43 -14.91 -13.69
C ILE A 415 -5.80 -15.51 -13.38
N CYS A 416 -6.77 -15.40 -14.28
CA CYS A 416 -8.13 -15.86 -14.01
C CYS A 416 -8.23 -17.39 -13.88
N LYS A 417 -7.47 -18.16 -14.67
CA LYS A 417 -7.56 -19.62 -14.69
C LYS A 417 -6.60 -20.32 -13.73
N LEU A 418 -5.38 -19.77 -13.51
CA LEU A 418 -4.32 -20.46 -12.77
C LEU A 418 -3.94 -19.76 -11.46
N HIS A 419 -4.16 -18.45 -11.34
CA HIS A 419 -3.73 -17.65 -10.19
C HIS A 419 -4.86 -16.73 -9.70
N GLY A 420 -6.04 -17.29 -9.48
CA GLY A 420 -7.25 -16.55 -9.11
C GLY A 420 -7.09 -15.77 -7.79
N GLU A 421 -6.11 -16.16 -6.97
CA GLU A 421 -5.73 -15.45 -5.75
C GLU A 421 -5.20 -14.03 -6.03
N LEU A 422 -4.75 -13.72 -7.26
CA LEU A 422 -4.27 -12.39 -7.68
C LEU A 422 -5.38 -11.47 -8.20
N LEU A 423 -6.64 -11.90 -8.23
CA LEU A 423 -7.74 -11.07 -8.77
C LEU A 423 -7.97 -9.79 -7.96
N GLU A 424 -7.78 -9.85 -6.64
CA GLU A 424 -7.87 -8.68 -5.79
C GLU A 424 -6.72 -7.70 -6.06
N ASP A 425 -5.49 -8.21 -6.23
CA ASP A 425 -4.32 -7.39 -6.55
C ASP A 425 -4.45 -6.77 -7.95
N LEU A 426 -5.06 -7.48 -8.89
CA LEU A 426 -5.37 -6.96 -10.23
C LEU A 426 -6.40 -5.84 -10.16
N ALA A 427 -7.46 -6.01 -9.37
CA ALA A 427 -8.49 -4.99 -9.16
C ALA A 427 -7.88 -3.72 -8.55
N GLU A 428 -7.02 -3.87 -7.54
CA GLU A 428 -6.29 -2.77 -6.93
C GLU A 428 -5.38 -2.05 -7.94
N LEU A 429 -4.57 -2.78 -8.71
CA LEU A 429 -3.66 -2.18 -9.69
C LEU A 429 -4.39 -1.49 -10.86
N SER A 430 -5.59 -1.97 -11.20
CA SER A 430 -6.42 -1.42 -12.27
C SER A 430 -7.35 -0.29 -11.83
N ASP A 431 -7.44 0.01 -10.53
CA ASP A 431 -8.38 0.99 -9.94
C ASP A 431 -9.84 0.70 -10.33
N VAL A 432 -10.22 -0.58 -10.26
CA VAL A 432 -11.58 -1.08 -10.54
C VAL A 432 -11.98 -2.12 -9.51
N SER A 433 -13.27 -2.41 -9.37
CA SER A 433 -13.72 -3.43 -8.42
C SER A 433 -13.37 -4.84 -8.89
N ALA A 434 -13.14 -5.77 -7.94
CA ALA A 434 -12.92 -7.19 -8.26
C ALA A 434 -14.11 -7.81 -9.03
N ALA A 435 -15.33 -7.34 -8.78
CA ALA A 435 -16.52 -7.75 -9.52
C ALA A 435 -16.47 -7.32 -10.99
N GLU A 436 -16.01 -6.10 -11.27
CA GLU A 436 -15.79 -5.59 -12.62
C GLU A 436 -14.68 -6.34 -13.33
N ILE A 437 -13.54 -6.61 -12.68
CA ILE A 437 -12.47 -7.47 -13.22
C ILE A 437 -13.04 -8.84 -13.60
N GLY A 438 -13.83 -9.45 -12.72
CA GLY A 438 -14.49 -10.72 -13.02
C GLY A 438 -15.45 -10.63 -14.21
N GLY A 439 -16.15 -9.50 -14.36
CA GLY A 439 -16.99 -9.21 -15.53
C GLY A 439 -16.19 -9.07 -16.82
N LEU A 440 -15.10 -8.30 -16.78
CA LEU A 440 -14.17 -8.09 -17.90
C LEU A 440 -13.52 -9.39 -18.34
N ALA A 441 -13.03 -10.19 -17.39
CA ALA A 441 -12.46 -11.51 -17.66
C ALA A 441 -13.46 -12.45 -18.32
N ARG A 442 -14.71 -12.51 -17.83
CA ARG A 442 -15.78 -13.29 -18.47
C ARG A 442 -16.09 -12.78 -19.88
N GLY A 443 -16.14 -11.46 -20.06
CA GLY A 443 -16.33 -10.84 -21.37
C GLY A 443 -15.21 -11.19 -22.35
N HIS A 444 -13.96 -11.13 -21.89
CA HIS A 444 -12.77 -11.50 -22.66
C HIS A 444 -12.77 -12.97 -23.06
N LEU A 445 -12.97 -13.89 -22.09
CA LEU A 445 -13.05 -15.32 -22.34
C LEU A 445 -14.18 -15.65 -23.33
N LYS A 446 -15.30 -14.93 -23.27
CA LYS A 446 -16.40 -15.09 -24.24
C LYS A 446 -16.03 -14.57 -25.63
N ARG A 447 -15.32 -13.44 -25.74
CA ARG A 447 -14.88 -12.91 -27.05
C ARG A 447 -13.86 -13.83 -27.72
N THR A 448 -12.99 -14.47 -26.94
CA THR A 448 -12.00 -15.45 -27.41
C THR A 448 -12.55 -16.89 -27.45
N ALA A 449 -13.86 -17.07 -27.28
CA ALA A 449 -14.51 -18.38 -27.32
C ALA A 449 -14.71 -18.89 -28.74
N SER A 450 -14.67 -18.03 -29.77
CA SER A 450 -14.76 -18.47 -31.17
C SER A 450 -13.40 -18.93 -31.71
N LEU A 451 -13.43 -19.86 -32.68
CA LEU A 451 -12.22 -20.41 -33.30
C LEU A 451 -11.42 -19.32 -34.01
N ASP A 452 -12.10 -18.52 -34.83
CA ASP A 452 -11.45 -17.49 -35.63
C ASP A 452 -10.83 -16.38 -34.77
N GLU A 453 -11.50 -15.97 -33.69
CA GLU A 453 -10.96 -14.91 -32.82
C GLU A 453 -9.75 -15.41 -32.02
N TYR A 454 -9.83 -16.62 -31.45
CA TYR A 454 -8.69 -17.23 -30.76
C TYR A 454 -7.48 -17.37 -31.70
N MET A 455 -7.70 -17.91 -32.90
CA MET A 455 -6.64 -18.11 -33.88
C MET A 455 -6.07 -16.79 -34.42
N ARG A 456 -6.88 -15.72 -34.50
CA ARG A 456 -6.41 -14.36 -34.84
C ARG A 456 -5.57 -13.75 -33.74
N ILE A 457 -6.02 -13.80 -32.48
CA ILE A 457 -5.27 -13.24 -31.33
C ILE A 457 -3.94 -13.97 -31.14
N THR A 458 -3.93 -15.29 -31.30
CA THR A 458 -2.71 -16.10 -31.24
C THR A 458 -1.85 -15.99 -32.50
N SER A 459 -2.32 -15.26 -33.53
CA SER A 459 -1.66 -15.09 -34.83
C SER A 459 -1.44 -16.38 -35.63
N VAL A 460 -2.16 -17.45 -35.30
CA VAL A 460 -2.18 -18.70 -36.08
C VAL A 460 -2.83 -18.48 -37.45
N VAL A 461 -3.87 -17.65 -37.51
CA VAL A 461 -4.52 -17.24 -38.77
C VAL A 461 -4.64 -15.72 -38.87
N LYS A 462 -4.63 -15.20 -40.10
CA LYS A 462 -4.85 -13.77 -40.34
C LYS A 462 -6.32 -13.36 -40.24
N GLU A 463 -7.22 -14.21 -40.73
CA GLU A 463 -8.65 -13.88 -40.84
C GLU A 463 -9.54 -14.97 -40.25
N ARG A 464 -9.52 -16.17 -40.84
CA ARG A 464 -10.34 -17.31 -40.40
C ARG A 464 -9.76 -18.65 -40.83
N VAL A 465 -10.22 -19.72 -40.21
CA VAL A 465 -9.93 -21.10 -40.63
C VAL A 465 -10.88 -21.52 -41.75
N VAL A 466 -10.34 -22.08 -42.84
CA VAL A 466 -11.14 -22.68 -43.92
C VAL A 466 -10.44 -23.96 -44.35
N CYS A 467 -11.16 -25.08 -44.35
CA CYS A 467 -10.62 -26.32 -44.87
C CYS A 467 -10.85 -26.43 -46.39
N HIS A 468 -9.99 -27.21 -47.05
CA HIS A 468 -10.25 -27.58 -48.44
C HIS A 468 -11.48 -28.49 -48.54
N PRO A 469 -12.34 -28.31 -49.57
CA PRO A 469 -13.51 -29.15 -49.78
C PRO A 469 -13.12 -30.63 -49.92
N ARG A 470 -13.91 -31.51 -49.29
CA ARG A 470 -13.76 -32.97 -49.41
C ARG A 470 -15.07 -33.61 -49.86
N ASP A 471 -14.95 -34.64 -50.68
CA ASP A 471 -16.10 -35.42 -51.17
C ASP A 471 -16.44 -36.62 -50.26
N ASP A 472 -15.67 -36.87 -49.19
CA ASP A 472 -15.83 -38.04 -48.32
C ASP A 472 -16.81 -37.84 -47.15
N GLY A 473 -17.43 -36.66 -47.06
CA GLY A 473 -18.48 -36.33 -46.09
C GLY A 473 -18.03 -36.35 -44.62
N ARG A 474 -16.72 -36.36 -44.36
CA ARG A 474 -16.18 -36.34 -42.99
C ARG A 474 -16.17 -34.91 -42.47
N MET A 475 -16.52 -34.76 -41.20
CA MET A 475 -16.45 -33.49 -40.47
C MET A 475 -15.02 -32.95 -40.47
N GLN A 476 -14.87 -31.68 -40.85
CA GLN A 476 -13.62 -30.94 -40.88
C GLN A 476 -13.55 -29.94 -39.73
N LEU A 477 -12.40 -29.29 -39.55
CA LEU A 477 -12.18 -28.38 -38.41
C LEU A 477 -13.10 -27.14 -38.46
N ASP A 478 -13.38 -26.65 -39.67
CA ASP A 478 -14.29 -25.53 -39.93
C ASP A 478 -15.78 -25.94 -39.91
N ASP A 479 -16.08 -27.24 -39.79
CA ASP A 479 -17.44 -27.75 -39.53
C ASP A 479 -17.77 -27.79 -38.02
N LEU A 480 -16.80 -27.54 -37.14
CA LEU A 480 -17.05 -27.48 -35.69
C LEU A 480 -17.93 -26.27 -35.36
N ASN A 481 -19.04 -26.51 -34.68
CA ASN A 481 -19.86 -25.42 -34.15
C ASN A 481 -19.19 -24.79 -32.91
N GLU A 482 -19.71 -23.62 -32.48
CA GLU A 482 -19.12 -22.88 -31.36
C GLU A 482 -19.10 -23.70 -30.06
N ASP A 483 -20.11 -24.54 -29.79
CA ASP A 483 -20.15 -25.38 -28.58
C ASP A 483 -18.99 -26.39 -28.55
N CYS A 484 -18.69 -27.03 -29.69
CA CYS A 484 -17.58 -27.96 -29.81
C CYS A 484 -16.23 -27.26 -29.59
N TRP A 485 -16.08 -26.05 -30.14
CA TRP A 485 -14.84 -25.30 -29.97
C TRP A 485 -14.69 -24.71 -28.57
N GLU A 486 -15.77 -24.26 -27.93
CA GLU A 486 -15.75 -23.85 -26.51
C GLU A 486 -15.28 -25.00 -25.64
N MET A 487 -15.68 -26.24 -25.95
CA MET A 487 -15.22 -27.42 -25.25
C MET A 487 -13.72 -27.67 -25.41
N VAL A 488 -13.17 -27.46 -26.61
CA VAL A 488 -11.73 -27.52 -26.85
C VAL A 488 -10.99 -26.38 -26.11
N ARG A 489 -11.54 -25.16 -26.11
CA ARG A 489 -10.96 -23.99 -25.41
C ARG A 489 -10.90 -24.12 -23.90
N ARG A 490 -11.61 -25.08 -23.28
CA ARG A 490 -11.40 -25.41 -21.86
C ARG A 490 -10.04 -26.04 -21.58
N TYR A 491 -9.40 -26.60 -22.60
CA TYR A 491 -8.10 -27.26 -22.51
C TYR A 491 -6.95 -26.46 -23.13
N LEU A 492 -7.24 -25.33 -23.80
CA LEU A 492 -6.25 -24.48 -24.45
C LEU A 492 -6.15 -23.11 -23.78
N MET A 493 -4.93 -22.62 -23.63
CA MET A 493 -4.55 -21.27 -23.24
C MET A 493 -4.02 -20.50 -24.45
N LEU A 494 -4.03 -19.16 -24.39
CA LEU A 494 -3.38 -18.31 -25.40
C LEU A 494 -1.84 -18.51 -25.45
N ASP A 495 -1.25 -18.89 -24.32
CA ASP A 495 0.18 -19.19 -24.17
C ASP A 495 0.57 -20.58 -24.74
N ASP A 496 -0.39 -21.45 -25.07
CA ASP A 496 -0.07 -22.78 -25.62
C ASP A 496 0.42 -22.73 -27.07
N VAL A 497 0.18 -21.61 -27.77
CA VAL A 497 0.68 -21.38 -29.12
C VAL A 497 2.08 -20.79 -29.00
N GLU A 498 3.11 -21.45 -29.51
CA GLU A 498 4.45 -20.85 -29.53
C GLU A 498 4.47 -19.59 -30.43
N GLU A 499 5.15 -18.54 -29.98
CA GLU A 499 5.54 -17.48 -30.91
C GLU A 499 6.54 -18.07 -31.91
N THR A 500 6.17 -18.11 -33.19
CA THR A 500 7.18 -18.22 -34.22
C THR A 500 8.03 -16.97 -34.14
N VAL A 501 9.18 -17.08 -33.46
CA VAL A 501 10.26 -16.11 -33.59
C VAL A 501 10.56 -16.06 -35.08
N ALA A 502 10.07 -15.02 -35.76
CA ALA A 502 10.58 -14.72 -37.07
C ALA A 502 12.08 -14.52 -36.87
N HIS A 503 12.89 -15.48 -37.30
CA HIS A 503 14.32 -15.29 -37.43
C HIS A 503 14.49 -14.03 -38.26
N THR A 504 14.76 -12.90 -37.61
CA THR A 504 15.31 -11.73 -38.24
C THR A 504 16.73 -12.10 -38.61
N GLU A 505 16.87 -12.83 -39.73
CA GLU A 505 18.07 -12.78 -40.54
C GLU A 505 18.22 -11.32 -40.97
N CYS A 506 18.98 -10.55 -40.17
CA CYS A 506 19.58 -9.32 -40.66
C CYS A 506 20.43 -9.67 -41.87
N ARG A 507 19.96 -9.25 -43.06
CA ARG A 507 20.78 -9.05 -44.25
C ARG A 507 21.03 -7.56 -44.44
#